data_AF-A0A146FBV0-F1
#
_entry.id   AF-A0A146FBV0-F1
#
_cell.length_a   1.000
_cell.length_b   1.000
_cell.length_c   1.000
_cell.angle_alpha   90.00
_cell.angle_beta   90.00
_cell.angle_gamma   90.00
#
_symmetry.space_group_name_H-M   'P 1'
#
loop_
_entity.id
_entity.type
_entity.pdbx_description
1 polymer ?
#
loop_
_entity_poly.entity_id
_entity_poly.type
_entity_poly.pdbx_seq_one_letter_code
_entity_poly.pdbx_strand_id
1 'polypeptide(L)'
;MISADPNEPLHVFDLPQIHTKPSGTELIQALDLLTVKPRSFGPVAHEATKSRTVQPAGVTRYLTSIIASPLAWLDTDELREAVWDAAAARLSERSGRTGTQN
;
A
#
# COMPACT_ATOMS: atom_id res chain seq x y z
N MET A 1 2.46 13.15 -28.05
CA MET A 1 2.64 13.42 -26.61
C MET A 1 1.53 12.67 -25.90
N ILE A 2 1.88 11.57 -25.23
CA ILE A 2 0.92 10.73 -24.49
C ILE A 2 0.49 11.52 -23.26
N SER A 3 -0.74 12.03 -23.27
CA SER A 3 -1.40 12.59 -22.09
C SER A 3 -1.51 11.46 -21.08
N ALA A 4 -0.68 11.49 -20.03
CA ALA A 4 -0.84 10.57 -18.91
C ALA A 4 -2.15 10.95 -18.20
N ASP A 5 -3.20 10.17 -18.43
CA ASP A 5 -4.51 10.40 -17.84
C ASP A 5 -4.37 10.40 -16.30
N PRO A 6 -4.65 11.52 -15.62
CA PRO A 6 -4.53 11.61 -14.16
C PRO A 6 -5.58 10.77 -13.41
N ASN A 7 -6.46 10.08 -14.16
CA ASN A 7 -7.48 9.17 -13.64
C ASN A 7 -7.05 7.69 -13.68
N GLU A 8 -5.90 7.36 -14.28
CA GLU A 8 -5.49 5.96 -14.36
C GLU A 8 -5.11 5.45 -12.96
N PRO A 9 -5.75 4.37 -12.47
CA PRO A 9 -5.51 3.88 -11.13
C PRO A 9 -4.10 3.28 -11.04
N LEU A 10 -3.36 3.65 -10.00
CA LEU A 10 -1.95 3.27 -9.86
C LEU A 10 -1.82 1.74 -9.84
N HIS A 11 -0.89 1.18 -10.61
CA HIS A 11 -0.64 -0.26 -10.55
C HIS A 11 0.26 -0.60 -9.36
N VAL A 12 0.15 -1.83 -8.86
CA VAL A 12 1.02 -2.31 -7.77
C VAL A 12 2.50 -2.38 -8.19
N PHE A 13 2.76 -2.37 -9.50
CA PHE A 13 4.10 -2.31 -10.07
C PHE A 13 4.73 -0.91 -10.00
N ASP A 14 3.91 0.13 -9.80
CA ASP A 14 4.37 1.50 -9.52
C ASP A 14 4.80 1.67 -8.05
N LEU A 15 4.44 0.72 -7.18
CA LEU A 15 4.83 0.71 -5.78
C LEU A 15 6.24 0.12 -5.59
N PRO A 16 6.96 0.52 -4.53
CA PRO A 16 8.29 -0.02 -4.22
C PRO A 16 8.25 -1.54 -4.14
N GLN A 17 9.17 -2.23 -4.82
CA GLN A 17 9.14 -3.69 -4.90
C GLN A 17 10.10 -4.32 -3.89
N ILE A 18 9.74 -5.42 -3.24
CA ILE A 18 10.63 -6.12 -2.30
C ILE A 18 11.99 -6.52 -2.93
N HIS A 19 12.02 -6.80 -4.24
CA HIS A 19 13.25 -7.14 -4.98
C HIS A 19 14.20 -5.95 -5.13
N THR A 20 13.69 -4.72 -5.07
CA THR A 20 14.51 -3.49 -5.10
C THR A 20 15.02 -3.11 -3.72
N LYS A 21 14.74 -3.91 -2.69
CA LYS A 21 15.16 -3.70 -1.29
C LYS A 21 14.93 -2.26 -0.80
N PRO A 22 13.70 -1.72 -0.93
CA PRO A 22 13.36 -0.38 -0.46
C PRO A 22 13.49 -0.29 1.07
N SER A 23 13.72 0.92 1.57
CA SER A 23 13.71 1.18 3.01
C SER A 23 12.34 0.87 3.62
N GLY A 24 12.30 0.47 4.89
CA GLY A 24 11.03 0.13 5.53
C GLY A 24 10.08 1.33 5.64
N THR A 25 10.61 2.54 5.73
CA THR A 25 9.83 3.79 5.65
C THR A 25 9.10 3.93 4.31
N GLU A 26 9.76 3.65 3.19
CA GLU A 26 9.16 3.66 1.85
C GLU A 26 8.05 2.62 1.74
N LEU A 27 8.27 1.42 2.28
CA LEU A 27 7.24 0.37 2.33
C LEU A 27 6.04 0.83 3.17
N ILE A 28 6.26 1.42 4.34
CA ILE A 28 5.18 1.94 5.19
C ILE A 28 4.40 3.04 4.47
N GLN A 29 5.07 3.97 3.79
CA GLN A 29 4.39 5.00 3.01
C GLN A 29 3.55 4.40 1.88
N ALA A 30 4.08 3.41 1.15
CA ALA A 30 3.32 2.69 0.13
C ALA A 30 2.12 1.94 0.73
N LEU A 31 2.29 1.30 1.89
CA LEU A 31 1.20 0.65 2.62
C LEU A 31 0.16 1.66 3.11
N ASP A 32 0.54 2.89 3.46
CA ASP A 32 -0.39 3.96 3.83
C ASP A 32 -1.24 4.46 2.65
N LEU A 33 -0.65 4.51 1.44
CA LEU A 33 -1.40 4.77 0.21
C LEU A 33 -2.44 3.67 -0.07
N LEU A 34 -2.13 2.45 0.36
CA LEU A 34 -3.04 1.29 0.32
C LEU A 34 -4.01 1.24 1.50
N THR A 35 -3.92 2.15 2.49
CA THR A 35 -4.92 2.25 3.55
C THR A 35 -6.25 2.64 2.94
N VAL A 36 -7.31 1.91 3.27
CA VAL A 36 -8.67 2.35 3.00
C VAL A 36 -8.99 3.43 4.03
N LYS A 37 -8.45 4.64 3.84
CA LYS A 37 -8.76 5.75 4.75
C LYS A 37 -10.27 5.97 4.75
N PRO A 38 -10.95 5.98 5.92
CA PRO A 38 -12.23 6.64 5.99
C PRO A 38 -11.96 8.07 5.55
N ARG A 39 -12.71 8.57 4.56
CA ARG A 39 -12.54 9.91 4.01
C ARG A 39 -12.67 10.95 5.14
N SER A 40 -11.55 11.31 5.76
CA SER A 40 -11.50 12.41 6.73
C SER A 40 -11.52 13.72 5.96
N PHE A 41 -12.67 14.37 5.96
CA PHE A 41 -12.81 15.78 5.60
C PHE A 41 -12.09 16.61 6.67
N GLY A 42 -10.85 16.99 6.43
CA GLY A 42 -10.13 18.01 7.20
C GLY A 42 -9.61 19.09 6.25
N PRO A 43 -9.80 20.39 6.53
CA PRO A 43 -9.31 21.46 5.68
C PRO A 43 -7.81 21.63 5.94
N VAL A 44 -6.98 20.79 5.32
CA VAL A 44 -5.55 21.06 5.19
C VAL A 44 -5.28 21.50 3.77
N ALA A 45 -5.10 22.81 3.64
CA ALA A 45 -4.60 23.47 2.45
C ALA A 45 -3.13 23.08 2.25
N HIS A 46 -2.89 21.97 1.56
CA HIS A 46 -1.71 21.81 0.71
C HIS A 46 -2.04 20.71 -0.30
N GLU A 47 -2.26 21.13 -1.54
CA GLU A 47 -2.24 20.31 -2.74
C GLU A 47 -3.11 19.04 -2.66
N ALA A 48 -4.27 19.09 -3.31
CA ALA A 48 -5.00 17.90 -3.69
C ALA A 48 -4.13 17.05 -4.64
N THR A 49 -3.16 16.31 -4.10
CA THR A 49 -2.55 15.18 -4.77
C THR A 49 -3.70 14.21 -4.95
N LYS A 50 -4.34 14.29 -6.11
CA LYS A 50 -5.36 13.40 -6.63
C LYS A 50 -5.07 12.03 -6.04
N SER A 51 -5.91 11.60 -5.10
CA SER A 51 -5.72 10.37 -4.35
C SER A 51 -5.74 9.22 -5.34
N ARG A 52 -4.57 8.92 -5.90
CA ARG A 52 -4.38 7.98 -6.99
C ARG A 52 -4.72 6.63 -6.39
N THR A 53 -5.92 6.17 -6.71
CA THR A 53 -6.43 4.95 -6.10
C THR A 53 -5.65 3.80 -6.71
N VAL A 54 -4.88 3.08 -5.89
CA VAL A 54 -4.15 1.90 -6.37
C VAL A 54 -5.17 0.83 -6.76
N GLN A 55 -4.99 0.21 -7.92
CA GLN A 55 -5.87 -0.85 -8.37
C GLN A 55 -5.89 -1.99 -7.35
N PRO A 56 -7.08 -2.41 -6.86
CA PRO A 56 -7.16 -3.52 -5.92
C PRO A 56 -6.64 -4.83 -6.53
N ALA A 57 -6.68 -4.95 -7.86
CA ALA A 57 -6.13 -6.05 -8.62
C ALA A 57 -4.60 -6.13 -8.43
N GLY A 58 -4.15 -7.09 -7.62
CA GLY A 58 -2.75 -7.35 -7.34
C GLY A 58 -2.24 -6.80 -6.00
N VAL A 59 -2.99 -5.91 -5.34
CA VAL A 59 -2.58 -5.35 -4.03
C VAL A 59 -2.52 -6.46 -2.99
N THR A 60 -3.54 -7.32 -2.95
CA THR A 60 -3.57 -8.50 -2.08
C THR A 60 -2.30 -9.32 -2.26
N ARG A 61 -1.94 -9.66 -3.51
CA ARG A 61 -0.74 -10.45 -3.83
C ARG A 61 0.54 -9.75 -3.41
N TYR A 62 0.64 -8.44 -3.64
CA TYR A 62 1.77 -7.63 -3.22
C TYR A 62 1.93 -7.65 -1.68
N LEU A 63 0.86 -7.43 -0.93
CA LEU A 63 0.85 -7.53 0.53
C LEU A 63 1.24 -8.93 1.02
N THR A 64 0.70 -9.99 0.42
CA THR A 64 1.07 -11.37 0.80
C THR A 64 2.56 -11.62 0.53
N SER A 65 3.09 -11.08 -0.57
CA SER A 65 4.50 -11.22 -0.91
C SER A 65 5.42 -10.47 0.06
N ILE A 66 4.99 -9.34 0.61
CA ILE A 66 5.71 -8.61 1.67
C ILE A 66 5.74 -9.43 2.96
N ILE A 67 4.59 -9.96 3.39
CA ILE A 67 4.47 -10.75 4.62
C ILE A 67 5.24 -12.08 4.51
N ALA A 68 5.22 -12.71 3.33
CA ALA A 68 5.98 -13.92 3.05
C ALA A 68 7.50 -13.69 2.92
N SER A 69 7.93 -12.43 2.76
CA SER A 69 9.33 -12.07 2.64
C SER A 69 9.95 -11.82 4.02
N PRO A 70 11.16 -12.32 4.29
CA PRO A 70 11.85 -12.12 5.57
C PRO A 70 12.31 -10.66 5.77
N LEU A 71 12.20 -9.77 4.77
CA LEU A 71 12.57 -8.35 4.88
C LEU A 71 13.96 -8.13 5.52
N ALA A 72 14.90 -9.03 5.22
CA ALA A 72 16.20 -9.10 5.90
C ALA A 72 17.15 -7.92 5.56
N TRP A 73 16.79 -7.11 4.56
CA TRP A 73 17.53 -5.89 4.20
C TRP A 73 17.09 -4.67 5.02
N LEU A 74 16.03 -4.79 5.83
CA LEU A 74 15.59 -3.69 6.68
C LEU A 74 16.56 -3.49 7.84
N ASP A 75 16.78 -2.21 8.15
CA ASP A 75 17.78 -1.73 9.11
C ASP A 75 17.55 -2.28 10.52
N THR A 76 16.29 -2.26 10.97
CA THR A 76 15.89 -2.70 12.30
C THR A 76 14.74 -3.72 12.25
N ASP A 77 14.70 -4.57 13.26
CA ASP A 77 13.61 -5.53 13.47
C ASP A 77 12.28 -4.82 13.71
N GLU A 78 12.28 -3.71 14.46
CA GLU A 78 11.10 -2.87 14.69
C GLU A 78 10.48 -2.35 13.39
N LEU A 79 11.31 -1.89 12.44
CA LEU A 79 10.84 -1.40 11.14
C LEU A 79 10.25 -2.54 10.31
N ARG A 80 10.83 -3.74 10.45
CA ARG A 80 10.34 -4.96 9.82
C ARG A 80 8.98 -5.36 10.35
N GLU A 81 8.85 -5.44 11.66
CA GLU A 81 7.58 -5.71 12.32
C GLU A 81 6.52 -4.68 11.94
N ALA A 82 6.86 -3.39 11.92
CA ALA A 82 5.93 -2.34 11.51
C ALA A 82 5.44 -2.50 10.06
N VAL A 83 6.32 -2.90 9.12
CA VAL A 83 5.94 -3.19 7.74
C VAL A 83 5.03 -4.42 7.67
N TRP A 84 5.36 -5.50 8.39
CA TRP A 84 4.54 -6.71 8.42
C TRP A 84 3.17 -6.48 9.05
N ASP A 85 3.11 -5.79 10.19
CA ASP A 85 1.87 -5.43 10.87
C ASP A 85 0.99 -4.57 9.96
N ALA A 86 1.55 -3.51 9.37
CA ALA A 86 0.83 -2.67 8.42
C ALA A 86 0.34 -3.49 7.21
N ALA A 87 1.18 -4.33 6.62
CA ALA A 87 0.78 -5.15 5.47
C ALA A 87 -0.33 -6.16 5.82
N ALA A 88 -0.22 -6.81 6.99
CA ALA A 88 -1.20 -7.76 7.50
C ALA A 88 -2.54 -7.06 7.81
N ALA A 89 -2.50 -5.88 8.44
CA ALA A 89 -3.69 -5.06 8.68
C ALA A 89 -4.39 -4.72 7.35
N ARG A 90 -3.65 -4.21 6.34
CA ARG A 90 -4.22 -3.88 5.01
C ARG A 90 -4.79 -5.09 4.30
N LEU A 91 -4.13 -6.24 4.40
CA LEU A 91 -4.59 -7.50 3.83
C LEU A 91 -5.88 -7.94 4.52
N SER A 92 -5.96 -7.84 5.85
CA SER A 92 -7.14 -8.18 6.64
C SER A 92 -8.33 -7.25 6.35
N GLU A 93 -8.11 -5.94 6.25
CA GLU A 93 -9.14 -4.96 5.87
C GLU A 93 -9.77 -5.29 4.50
N ARG A 94 -8.97 -5.80 3.56
CA ARG A 94 -9.41 -6.16 2.20
C ARG A 94 -9.98 -7.58 2.10
N SER A 95 -9.33 -8.57 2.71
CA SER A 95 -9.77 -9.97 2.75
C SER A 95 -10.99 -10.18 3.65
N GLY A 96 -11.15 -9.37 4.70
CA GLY A 96 -12.30 -9.39 5.61
C GLY A 96 -13.62 -9.00 4.94
N ARG A 97 -13.58 -8.32 3.78
CA ARG A 97 -14.79 -8.03 2.98
C ARG A 97 -15.23 -9.16 2.05
N THR A 98 -14.51 -10.28 2.02
CA THR A 98 -14.96 -11.51 1.33
C THR A 98 -15.66 -12.52 2.26
N GLY A 99 -16.08 -12.10 3.46
CA GLY A 99 -17.00 -12.85 4.30
C GLY A 99 -18.46 -12.38 4.10
N THR A 100 -19.20 -13.08 3.24
CA THR A 100 -20.68 -13.15 3.20
C THR A 100 -21.48 -11.82 3.26
N GLN A 101 -21.69 -11.17 2.12
CA GLN A 101 -23.01 -10.61 1.80
C GLN A 101 -23.54 -11.42 0.61
N ASN A 102 -24.43 -12.36 0.90
CA ASN A 102 -25.35 -12.95 -0.07
C ASN A 102 -26.77 -12.70 0.44
#